data_AF-R6V938-F1
#
_entry.id   AF-R6V938-F1
#
_cell.length_a   1.000
_cell.length_b   1.000
_cell.length_c   1.000
_cell.angle_alpha   90.00
_cell.angle_beta   90.00
_cell.angle_gamma   90.00
#
_symmetry.space_group_name_H-M   'P 1'
#
loop_
_entity.id
_entity.type
_entity.pdbx_description
1 polymer ?
#
loop_
_entity_poly.entity_id
_entity_poly.type
_entity_poly.pdbx_seq_one_letter_code
_entity_poly.pdbx_strand_id
1 'polypeptide(L)'
;MKTMKQADLRSIFTGQDVVYIYHNQIDARGDKAASENEVFTACEEAIEEIYTLIKRIASQANTYHFIVTADHGFIYKRDKIPATDKIAGAASKSNSVGQRYSISAEEINADGVCHTTVGKVLGSVDERIVSFPLASDIFKVVGAGQNYVHGGCSPQEMLVPMIDVKVDKGKKETSLAEIALVSLTSKITNLITTLDFVQTEPVSDIVKETSYRVYFISDNNEKISNENIVIADKKDKDTTKRMFRLHFNFKNKKYDKSQKYYLVAYDDKNDIEVLRHEIIMDIAFADDFGFFG
;
A
#
# COMPACT_ATOMS: atom_id res chain seq x y z
N MET A 1 6.52 14.47 9.09
CA MET A 1 6.73 14.10 7.67
C MET A 1 5.47 13.67 6.94
N LYS A 2 4.67 12.71 7.46
CA LYS A 2 3.46 12.16 6.79
C LYS A 2 2.49 13.23 6.20
N THR A 3 2.30 14.36 6.88
CA THR A 3 1.34 15.42 6.51
C THR A 3 1.96 16.66 5.85
N MET A 4 3.28 16.70 5.67
CA MET A 4 3.97 17.88 5.12
C MET A 4 3.60 18.13 3.66
N LYS A 5 3.59 19.38 3.21
CA LYS A 5 3.48 19.67 1.77
C LYS A 5 4.79 19.30 1.08
N GLN A 6 4.73 19.11 -0.23
CA GLN A 6 5.89 18.67 -1.03
C GLN A 6 7.11 19.59 -0.87
N ALA A 7 6.91 20.91 -0.84
CA ALA A 7 7.99 21.88 -0.69
C ALA A 7 8.71 21.73 0.66
N ASP A 8 7.94 21.66 1.75
CA ASP A 8 8.48 21.48 3.11
C ASP A 8 9.17 20.12 3.28
N LEU A 9 8.66 19.08 2.60
CA LEU A 9 9.31 17.79 2.60
C LEU A 9 10.65 17.85 1.86
N ARG A 10 10.72 18.50 0.69
CA ARG A 10 11.96 18.67 -0.08
C ARG A 10 13.02 19.43 0.70
N SER A 11 12.64 20.47 1.45
CA SER A 11 13.60 21.27 2.21
C SER A 11 14.32 20.48 3.31
N ILE A 12 13.71 19.41 3.84
CA ILE A 12 14.38 18.54 4.84
C ILE A 12 15.61 17.85 4.24
N PHE A 13 15.55 17.45 2.98
CA PHE A 13 16.61 16.65 2.33
C PHE A 13 17.59 17.49 1.51
N THR A 14 17.19 18.69 1.10
CA THR A 14 18.02 19.54 0.23
C THR A 14 19.28 20.00 0.96
N GLY A 15 20.44 19.69 0.39
CA GLY A 15 21.74 20.08 0.95
C GLY A 15 22.18 19.28 2.18
N GLN A 16 21.47 18.21 2.53
CA GLN A 16 21.88 17.28 3.59
C GLN A 16 22.63 16.09 2.98
N ASP A 17 23.75 15.71 3.59
CA ASP A 17 24.49 14.50 3.19
C ASP A 17 23.78 13.23 3.70
N VAL A 18 23.23 13.29 4.92
CA VAL A 18 22.53 12.19 5.59
C VAL A 18 21.34 12.74 6.39
N VAL A 19 20.21 12.05 6.32
CA VAL A 19 19.01 12.36 7.13
C VAL A 19 18.61 11.11 7.91
N TYR A 20 18.57 11.23 9.24
CA TYR A 20 18.09 10.17 10.12
C TYR A 20 16.59 10.33 10.37
N ILE A 21 15.86 9.22 10.22
CA ILE A 21 14.42 9.17 10.49
C ILE A 21 14.18 8.13 11.59
N TYR A 22 13.58 8.58 12.69
CA TYR A 22 13.20 7.72 13.80
C TYR A 22 11.77 7.19 13.65
N HIS A 23 11.57 5.91 13.95
CA HIS A 23 10.28 5.22 13.94
C HIS A 23 10.22 4.27 15.14
N ASN A 24 9.12 4.29 15.90
CA ASN A 24 9.03 3.64 17.21
C ASN A 24 7.77 2.78 17.40
N GLN A 25 7.12 2.37 16.32
CA GLN A 25 5.78 1.80 16.42
C GLN A 25 5.74 0.46 17.18
N ILE A 26 6.82 -0.32 17.07
CA ILE A 26 6.92 -1.66 17.67
C ILE A 26 7.09 -1.53 19.18
N ASP A 27 8.16 -0.89 19.67
CA ASP A 27 8.41 -0.71 21.11
C ASP A 27 7.29 0.08 21.80
N ALA A 28 6.74 1.12 21.16
CA ALA A 28 5.63 1.91 21.74
C ALA A 28 4.38 1.07 22.06
N ARG A 29 4.18 -0.07 21.38
CA ARG A 29 3.15 -1.06 21.67
C ARG A 29 3.68 -2.23 22.52
N GLY A 30 4.87 -2.72 22.22
CA GLY A 30 5.53 -3.85 22.88
C GLY A 30 5.80 -3.61 24.36
N ASP A 31 6.31 -2.44 24.74
CA ASP A 31 6.74 -2.15 26.12
C ASP A 31 5.58 -2.03 27.11
N LYS A 32 4.36 -1.85 26.60
CA LYS A 32 3.17 -1.67 27.42
C LYS A 32 2.44 -2.99 27.59
N ALA A 33 2.31 -3.44 28.83
CA ALA A 33 1.56 -4.65 29.17
C ALA A 33 0.13 -4.70 28.60
N ALA A 34 -0.51 -3.54 28.38
CA ALA A 34 -1.86 -3.46 27.80
C ALA A 34 -1.90 -3.74 26.28
N SER A 35 -0.79 -3.56 25.56
CA SER A 35 -0.73 -3.68 24.09
C SER A 35 0.36 -4.60 23.58
N GLU A 36 1.16 -5.22 24.46
CA GLU A 36 2.30 -6.07 24.06
C GLU A 36 1.93 -7.22 23.13
N ASN A 37 0.69 -7.74 23.23
CA ASN A 37 0.17 -8.80 22.36
C ASN A 37 -0.13 -8.33 20.92
N GLU A 38 -0.12 -7.02 20.67
CA GLU A 38 -0.33 -6.42 19.34
C GLU A 38 0.97 -6.26 18.55
N VAL A 39 2.12 -6.71 19.08
CA VAL A 39 3.43 -6.45 18.46
C VAL A 39 3.53 -6.94 17.01
N PHE A 40 2.89 -8.05 16.65
CA PHE A 40 2.93 -8.55 15.27
C PHE A 40 2.18 -7.63 14.32
N THR A 41 1.00 -7.14 14.75
CA THR A 41 0.28 -6.08 14.03
C THR A 41 1.13 -4.80 13.95
N ALA A 42 1.85 -4.48 15.02
CA ALA A 42 2.75 -3.33 15.03
C ALA A 42 3.90 -3.47 14.03
N CYS A 43 4.44 -4.67 13.85
CA CYS A 43 5.45 -4.96 12.84
C CYS A 43 4.90 -4.78 11.42
N GLU A 44 3.72 -5.34 11.12
CA GLU A 44 3.07 -5.20 9.81
C GLU A 44 2.80 -3.73 9.48
N GLU A 45 2.24 -2.98 10.43
CA GLU A 45 2.02 -1.55 10.26
C GLU A 45 3.34 -0.78 10.08
N ALA A 46 4.39 -1.10 10.86
CA ALA A 46 5.69 -0.45 10.73
C ALA A 46 6.29 -0.65 9.33
N ILE A 47 6.20 -1.87 8.78
CA ILE A 47 6.66 -2.19 7.42
C ILE A 47 5.92 -1.33 6.39
N GLU A 48 4.59 -1.30 6.45
CA GLU A 48 3.77 -0.52 5.51
C GLU A 48 4.02 0.99 5.62
N GLU A 49 4.20 1.49 6.84
CA GLU A 49 4.51 2.89 7.09
C GLU A 49 5.87 3.30 6.53
N ILE A 50 6.92 2.49 6.76
CA ILE A 50 8.27 2.74 6.24
C ILE A 50 8.26 2.64 4.72
N TYR A 51 7.63 1.61 4.15
CA TYR A 51 7.50 1.45 2.70
C TYR A 51 6.80 2.64 2.05
N THR A 52 5.66 3.06 2.60
CA THR A 52 4.90 4.23 2.12
C THR A 52 5.73 5.50 2.24
N LEU A 53 6.48 5.67 3.33
CA LEU A 53 7.36 6.81 3.55
C LEU A 53 8.49 6.86 2.50
N ILE A 54 9.15 5.74 2.24
CA ILE A 54 10.21 5.62 1.21
C ILE A 54 9.65 6.01 -0.16
N LYS A 55 8.52 5.43 -0.59
CA LYS A 55 7.86 5.78 -1.86
C LYS A 55 7.56 7.27 -1.96
N ARG A 56 7.06 7.86 -0.86
CA ARG A 56 6.73 9.28 -0.82
C ARG A 56 7.97 10.16 -0.91
N ILE A 57 9.02 9.86 -0.16
CA ILE A 57 10.28 10.61 -0.22
C ILE A 57 10.89 10.52 -1.62
N ALA A 58 10.91 9.33 -2.23
CA ALA A 58 11.42 9.14 -3.59
C ALA A 58 10.65 9.95 -4.63
N SER A 59 9.31 9.95 -4.57
CA SER A 59 8.48 10.68 -5.51
C SER A 59 8.45 12.19 -5.27
N GLN A 60 8.42 12.64 -4.02
CA GLN A 60 8.16 14.04 -3.68
C GLN A 60 9.42 14.81 -3.30
N ALA A 61 10.44 14.17 -2.73
CA ALA A 61 11.64 14.80 -2.19
C ALA A 61 12.95 14.51 -2.96
N ASN A 62 12.87 13.82 -4.10
CA ASN A 62 14.01 13.53 -4.98
C ASN A 62 15.19 12.84 -4.27
N THR A 63 14.90 11.98 -3.29
CA THR A 63 15.89 11.15 -2.56
C THR A 63 15.56 9.68 -2.79
N TYR A 64 16.53 8.88 -3.26
CA TYR A 64 16.26 7.54 -3.83
C TYR A 64 17.07 6.41 -3.21
N HIS A 65 17.99 6.73 -2.32
CA HIS A 65 18.81 5.76 -1.63
C HIS A 65 18.47 5.82 -0.15
N PHE A 66 18.11 4.68 0.41
CA PHE A 66 17.67 4.56 1.79
C PHE A 66 18.38 3.36 2.42
N ILE A 67 18.78 3.52 3.67
CA ILE A 67 19.25 2.42 4.50
C ILE A 67 18.22 2.26 5.61
N VAL A 68 17.65 1.06 5.73
CA VAL A 68 16.66 0.73 6.75
C VAL A 68 17.26 -0.32 7.68
N THR A 69 17.24 -0.06 8.98
CA THR A 69 17.72 -0.99 10.00
C THR A 69 17.02 -0.69 11.33
N ALA A 70 17.35 -1.48 12.36
CA ALA A 70 16.94 -1.24 13.73
C ALA A 70 18.17 -1.26 14.65
N ASP A 71 18.01 -0.75 15.86
CA ASP A 71 18.98 -0.83 16.94
C ASP A 71 19.00 -2.21 17.60
N HIS A 72 17.84 -2.86 17.71
CA HIS A 72 17.71 -4.22 18.20
C HIS A 72 16.48 -4.94 17.60
N GLY A 73 16.47 -6.27 17.70
CA GLY A 73 15.24 -7.05 17.61
C GLY A 73 14.55 -7.22 18.96
N PHE A 74 13.65 -8.19 19.06
CA PHE A 74 12.91 -8.48 20.29
C PHE A 74 12.65 -9.98 20.44
N ILE A 75 12.33 -10.40 21.65
CA ILE A 75 11.80 -11.72 21.95
C ILE A 75 10.32 -11.58 22.28
N TYR A 76 9.49 -12.40 21.63
CA TYR A 76 8.09 -12.54 22.00
C TYR A 76 7.76 -13.94 22.52
N LYS A 77 7.12 -14.02 23.68
CA LYS A 77 6.53 -15.24 24.23
C LYS A 77 5.03 -15.07 24.35
N ARG A 78 4.23 -16.04 23.88
CA ARG A 78 2.76 -15.97 24.00
C ARG A 78 2.29 -16.29 25.42
N ASP A 79 2.95 -17.23 26.08
CA ASP A 79 2.63 -17.61 27.45
C ASP A 79 3.33 -16.68 28.45
N LYS A 80 2.63 -16.35 29.53
CA LYS A 80 3.20 -15.56 30.62
C LYS A 80 4.30 -16.35 31.31
N ILE A 81 5.44 -15.71 31.55
CA ILE A 81 6.55 -16.31 32.32
C ILE A 81 6.15 -16.32 33.80
N PRO A 82 6.02 -17.51 34.44
CA PRO A 82 5.74 -17.63 35.86
C PRO A 82 6.77 -16.85 36.70
N ALA A 83 6.36 -16.36 37.87
CA ALA A 83 7.27 -15.61 38.74
C ALA A 83 8.47 -16.44 39.23
N THR A 84 8.33 -17.76 39.30
CA THR A 84 9.39 -18.72 39.64
C THR A 84 10.47 -18.82 38.58
N ASP A 85 10.12 -18.51 37.33
CA ASP A 85 11.00 -18.69 36.17
C ASP A 85 11.69 -17.36 35.81
N LYS A 86 11.57 -16.35 36.67
CA LYS A 86 12.24 -15.06 36.54
C LYS A 86 13.48 -15.02 37.41
N ILE A 87 14.53 -14.42 36.87
CA ILE A 87 15.78 -14.23 37.59
C ILE A 87 15.56 -13.12 38.64
N ALA A 88 15.68 -13.51 39.91
CA ALA A 88 15.60 -12.59 41.05
C ALA A 88 16.96 -11.89 41.28
N GLY A 89 16.97 -10.89 42.17
CA GLY A 89 18.23 -10.26 42.61
C GLY A 89 18.78 -9.15 41.70
N ALA A 90 18.19 -8.90 40.53
CA ALA A 90 18.64 -7.83 39.64
C ALA A 90 18.28 -6.41 40.11
N ALA A 91 17.15 -6.27 40.81
CA ALA A 91 16.64 -4.97 41.25
C ALA A 91 17.26 -4.55 42.59
N SER A 92 18.18 -3.57 42.53
CA SER A 92 18.64 -2.80 43.69
C SER A 92 18.38 -1.30 43.43
N LYS A 93 18.37 -0.46 44.48
CA LYS A 93 18.09 0.99 44.35
C LYS A 93 19.11 1.76 43.47
N SER A 94 20.28 1.17 43.19
CA SER A 94 21.37 1.79 42.41
C SER A 94 21.52 1.21 41.00
N ASN A 95 20.69 0.24 40.60
CA ASN A 95 20.84 -0.46 39.33
C ASN A 95 19.92 0.14 38.26
N SER A 96 20.41 0.28 37.02
CA SER A 96 19.54 0.49 35.86
C SER A 96 19.11 -0.87 35.33
N VAL A 97 17.85 -1.25 35.54
CA VAL A 97 17.37 -2.61 35.29
C VAL A 97 16.26 -2.60 34.25
N GLY A 98 16.50 -3.29 33.14
CA GLY A 98 15.47 -3.73 32.20
C GLY A 98 15.15 -5.21 32.40
N GLN A 99 14.23 -5.74 31.61
CA GLN A 99 13.87 -7.16 31.71
C GLN A 99 14.97 -8.10 31.18
N ARG A 100 15.86 -7.58 30.33
CA ARG A 100 16.92 -8.34 29.65
C ARG A 100 18.32 -7.85 29.98
N TYR A 101 18.45 -6.81 30.81
CA TYR A 101 19.73 -6.28 31.23
C TYR A 101 19.65 -5.68 32.65
N SER A 102 20.79 -5.62 33.32
CA SER A 102 21.03 -4.82 34.52
C SER A 102 22.38 -4.16 34.39
N ILE A 103 22.48 -2.88 34.70
CA ILE A 103 23.75 -2.15 34.77
C ILE A 103 24.00 -1.74 36.22
N SER A 104 25.13 -2.20 36.78
CA SER A 104 25.49 -2.04 38.19
C SER A 104 27.00 -2.03 38.40
N ALA A 105 27.45 -1.70 39.61
CA ALA A 105 28.88 -1.83 39.98
C ALA A 105 29.28 -3.29 40.27
N GLU A 106 28.31 -4.13 40.61
CA GLU A 106 28.50 -5.55 40.94
C GLU A 106 27.82 -6.43 39.89
N GLU A 107 28.36 -7.63 39.68
CA GLU A 107 27.77 -8.64 38.80
C GLU A 107 26.57 -9.34 39.45
N ILE A 108 25.62 -9.80 38.63
CA ILE A 108 24.54 -10.68 39.09
C ILE A 108 25.02 -12.13 38.98
N ASN A 109 25.29 -12.75 40.13
CA ASN A 109 25.63 -14.17 40.24
C ASN A 109 24.36 -15.02 40.35
N ALA A 110 23.79 -15.37 39.20
CA ALA A 110 22.64 -16.27 39.09
C ALA A 110 22.79 -17.20 37.88
N ASP A 111 22.18 -18.39 37.95
CA ASP A 111 22.19 -19.34 36.84
C ASP A 111 21.60 -18.72 35.58
N GLY A 112 22.26 -18.95 34.44
CA GLY A 112 21.82 -18.41 33.15
C GLY A 112 22.04 -16.91 32.97
N VAL A 113 22.76 -16.23 33.87
CA VAL A 113 23.17 -14.82 33.71
C VAL A 113 24.63 -14.74 33.30
N CYS A 114 24.89 -13.97 32.26
CA CYS A 114 26.24 -13.59 31.85
C CYS A 114 26.48 -12.11 32.12
N HIS A 115 27.73 -11.71 32.17
CA HIS A 115 28.09 -10.32 32.41
C HIS A 115 29.34 -9.90 31.62
N THR A 116 29.47 -8.59 31.40
CA THR A 116 30.65 -7.94 30.84
C THR A 116 30.74 -6.52 31.38
N THR A 117 31.88 -5.85 31.24
CA THR A 117 31.97 -4.41 31.55
C THR A 117 31.49 -3.57 30.37
N VAL A 118 30.87 -2.42 30.67
CA VAL A 118 30.48 -1.40 29.68
C VAL A 118 31.71 -0.97 28.88
N GLY A 119 32.83 -0.75 29.55
CA GLY A 119 34.10 -0.38 28.93
C GLY A 119 34.61 -1.39 27.91
N LYS A 120 34.44 -2.69 28.15
CA LYS A 120 34.82 -3.73 27.19
C LYS A 120 33.96 -3.71 25.93
N VAL A 121 32.68 -3.38 26.04
CA VAL A 121 31.74 -3.33 24.90
C VAL A 121 31.93 -2.04 24.09
N LEU A 122 32.09 -0.91 24.76
CA LEU A 122 32.15 0.42 24.14
C LEU A 122 33.57 0.93 23.88
N GLY A 123 34.60 0.20 24.30
CA GLY A 123 36.00 0.64 24.18
C GLY A 123 36.34 1.81 25.11
N SER A 124 35.82 1.82 26.34
CA SER A 124 36.01 2.90 27.32
C SER A 124 36.56 2.39 28.66
N VAL A 125 36.87 3.31 29.57
CA VAL A 125 37.34 3.00 30.95
C VAL A 125 36.17 2.76 31.93
N ASP A 126 34.95 2.59 31.43
CA ASP A 126 33.77 2.40 32.26
C ASP A 126 33.76 1.00 32.90
N GLU A 127 33.90 0.96 34.22
CA GLU A 127 33.98 -0.29 35.00
C GLU A 127 32.59 -0.85 35.38
N ARG A 128 31.50 -0.15 35.06
CA ARG A 128 30.15 -0.67 35.33
C ARG A 128 29.95 -2.00 34.59
N ILE A 129 29.27 -2.92 35.26
CA ILE A 129 28.99 -4.25 34.79
C ILE A 129 27.58 -4.26 34.18
N VAL A 130 27.48 -4.78 32.95
CA VAL A 130 26.21 -5.14 32.31
C VAL A 130 26.00 -6.63 32.51
N SER A 131 24.95 -7.01 33.23
CA SER A 131 24.49 -8.39 33.38
C SER A 131 23.25 -8.62 32.53
N PHE A 132 23.17 -9.77 31.85
CA PHE A 132 22.08 -10.11 30.93
C PHE A 132 21.80 -11.62 30.94
N PRO A 133 20.54 -12.05 30.73
CA PRO A 133 20.22 -13.47 30.61
C PRO A 133 20.80 -14.06 29.32
N LEU A 134 21.43 -15.22 29.41
CA LEU A 134 22.02 -15.95 28.28
C LEU A 134 20.94 -16.46 27.32
N ALA A 135 19.81 -16.90 27.85
CA ALA A 135 18.69 -17.48 27.10
C ALA A 135 17.50 -16.53 27.07
N SER A 136 16.28 -17.06 27.06
CA SER A 136 15.03 -16.29 26.94
C SER A 136 14.41 -15.87 28.29
N ASP A 137 15.14 -16.08 29.38
CA ASP A 137 14.69 -15.73 30.73
C ASP A 137 14.77 -14.23 30.96
N ILE A 138 14.05 -13.72 31.96
CA ILE A 138 13.95 -12.29 32.21
C ILE A 138 14.23 -11.97 33.68
N PHE A 139 14.81 -10.80 33.93
CA PHE A 139 14.88 -10.24 35.26
C PHE A 139 13.50 -9.81 35.74
N LYS A 140 13.25 -9.98 37.04
CA LYS A 140 12.00 -9.55 37.67
C LYS A 140 11.98 -8.02 37.84
N VAL A 141 11.24 -7.34 36.95
CA VAL A 141 11.01 -5.88 36.99
C VAL A 141 9.52 -5.57 37.23
N VAL A 142 9.21 -4.54 38.01
CA VAL A 142 7.83 -4.14 38.34
C VAL A 142 7.21 -3.37 37.19
N GLY A 143 5.96 -3.68 36.83
CA GLY A 143 5.14 -2.87 35.91
C GLY A 143 5.39 -3.05 34.41
N ALA A 144 6.39 -3.84 34.01
CA ALA A 144 6.68 -4.13 32.61
C ALA A 144 5.75 -5.23 32.03
N GLY A 145 5.47 -5.16 30.72
CA GLY A 145 4.94 -6.28 29.93
C GLY A 145 5.84 -7.50 30.04
N GLN A 146 5.37 -8.71 29.75
CA GLN A 146 6.17 -9.94 29.91
C GLN A 146 6.24 -10.79 28.65
N ASN A 147 5.39 -10.50 27.68
CA ASN A 147 5.29 -11.20 26.43
C ASN A 147 6.25 -10.59 25.41
N TYR A 148 6.49 -9.28 25.46
CA TYR A 148 7.48 -8.57 24.65
C TYR A 148 8.68 -8.12 25.49
N VAL A 149 9.90 -8.49 25.10
CA VAL A 149 11.12 -8.05 25.80
C VAL A 149 12.27 -7.81 24.81
N HIS A 150 13.12 -6.84 25.13
CA HIS A 150 14.33 -6.50 24.37
C HIS A 150 15.45 -5.98 25.29
N GLY A 151 16.64 -5.74 24.74
CA GLY A 151 17.80 -5.16 25.44
C GLY A 151 18.83 -6.17 25.97
N GLY A 152 18.70 -7.45 25.63
CA GLY A 152 19.64 -8.52 25.97
C GLY A 152 20.64 -8.85 24.85
N CYS A 153 21.39 -9.93 25.02
CA CYS A 153 22.41 -10.39 24.07
C CYS A 153 21.94 -11.55 23.17
N SER A 154 20.63 -11.82 23.11
CA SER A 154 20.16 -12.95 22.31
C SER A 154 20.39 -12.69 20.82
N PRO A 155 20.58 -13.73 19.99
CA PRO A 155 20.67 -13.56 18.54
C PRO A 155 19.47 -12.81 17.95
N GLN A 156 18.26 -13.01 18.48
CA GLN A 156 17.04 -12.32 18.04
C GLN A 156 17.11 -10.81 18.29
N GLU A 157 17.77 -10.40 19.37
CA GLU A 157 17.93 -8.99 19.73
C GLU A 157 19.14 -8.36 19.00
N MET A 158 20.22 -9.12 18.78
CA MET A 158 21.48 -8.59 18.24
C MET A 158 21.64 -8.71 16.72
N LEU A 159 21.06 -9.74 16.08
CA LEU A 159 21.22 -9.97 14.64
C LEU A 159 20.17 -9.17 13.86
N VAL A 160 20.44 -7.88 13.71
CA VAL A 160 19.55 -6.96 13.00
C VAL A 160 19.99 -6.79 11.54
N PRO A 161 19.10 -7.00 10.55
CA PRO A 161 19.43 -6.76 9.17
C PRO A 161 19.57 -5.26 8.87
N MET A 162 20.43 -4.95 7.90
CA MET A 162 20.49 -3.65 7.25
C MET A 162 20.05 -3.83 5.80
N ILE A 163 19.01 -3.11 5.42
CA ILE A 163 18.42 -3.17 4.08
C ILE A 163 18.85 -1.92 3.31
N ASP A 164 19.63 -2.10 2.24
CA ASP A 164 19.93 -1.06 1.25
C ASP A 164 18.81 -1.04 0.20
N VAL A 165 18.11 0.08 0.12
CA VAL A 165 17.01 0.30 -0.81
C VAL A 165 17.40 1.39 -1.81
N LYS A 166 17.46 1.02 -3.08
CA LYS A 166 17.58 1.95 -4.21
C LYS A 166 16.27 1.98 -4.98
N VAL A 167 15.69 3.16 -5.09
CA VAL A 167 14.47 3.38 -5.86
C VAL A 167 14.85 3.81 -7.27
N ASP A 168 14.59 2.94 -8.25
CA ASP A 168 14.88 3.24 -9.65
C ASP A 168 14.08 4.43 -10.16
N LYS A 169 14.75 5.29 -10.92
CA LYS A 169 14.12 6.33 -11.73
C LYS A 169 13.83 5.76 -13.12
N GLY A 170 12.56 5.58 -13.46
CA GLY A 170 12.15 5.18 -14.80
C GLY A 170 10.64 5.26 -15.00
N LYS A 171 10.19 5.35 -16.26
CA LYS A 171 8.80 5.08 -16.63
C LYS A 171 8.47 3.67 -16.15
N LYS A 172 7.69 3.52 -15.08
CA LYS A 172 6.91 2.30 -14.92
C LYS A 172 6.10 2.14 -16.21
N GLU A 173 6.07 0.94 -16.78
CA GLU A 173 5.10 0.67 -17.84
C GLU A 173 3.72 0.98 -17.26
N THR A 174 3.12 2.05 -17.79
CA THR A 174 1.79 2.48 -17.40
C THR A 174 0.82 1.96 -18.44
N SER A 175 -0.23 1.28 -18.00
CA SER A 175 -1.38 0.96 -18.83
C SER A 175 -2.39 2.10 -18.78
N LEU A 176 -3.30 2.13 -19.76
CA LEU A 176 -4.44 3.02 -19.78
C LEU A 176 -5.62 2.34 -19.09
N ALA A 177 -6.46 3.10 -18.39
CA ALA A 177 -7.69 2.59 -17.81
C ALA A 177 -8.66 2.23 -18.94
N GLU A 178 -8.97 0.94 -19.10
CA GLU A 178 -9.81 0.45 -20.20
C GLU A 178 -11.30 0.44 -19.83
N ILE A 179 -12.14 0.54 -20.87
CA ILE A 179 -13.58 0.36 -20.75
C ILE A 179 -14.04 -0.90 -21.50
N ALA A 180 -14.96 -1.65 -20.91
CA ALA A 180 -15.57 -2.82 -21.52
C ALA A 180 -17.10 -2.67 -21.55
N LEU A 181 -17.73 -3.14 -22.63
CA LEU A 181 -19.18 -3.24 -22.73
C LEU A 181 -19.68 -4.36 -21.81
N VAL A 182 -20.61 -4.05 -20.91
CA VAL A 182 -21.17 -5.03 -19.96
C VAL A 182 -22.31 -5.83 -20.58
N SER A 183 -23.10 -5.18 -21.44
CA SER A 183 -24.26 -5.79 -22.08
C SER A 183 -23.86 -6.52 -23.36
N LEU A 184 -24.13 -7.82 -23.46
CA LEU A 184 -23.95 -8.63 -24.69
C LEU A 184 -25.00 -8.32 -25.77
N THR A 185 -25.45 -7.07 -25.87
CA THR A 185 -26.43 -6.67 -26.88
C THR A 185 -25.84 -6.91 -28.27
N SER A 186 -26.55 -7.70 -29.08
CA SER A 186 -26.19 -7.98 -30.48
C SER A 186 -27.15 -7.32 -31.48
N LYS A 187 -28.24 -6.71 -30.99
CA LYS A 187 -29.30 -6.11 -31.81
C LYS A 187 -29.84 -4.83 -31.18
N ILE A 188 -30.06 -3.81 -32.02
CA ILE A 188 -30.70 -2.54 -31.64
C ILE A 188 -32.02 -2.40 -32.40
N THR A 189 -33.12 -2.21 -31.67
CA THR A 189 -34.48 -2.12 -32.25
C THR A 189 -35.13 -0.75 -32.10
N ASN A 190 -34.52 0.15 -31.33
CA ASN A 190 -35.07 1.47 -31.01
C ASN A 190 -34.10 2.58 -31.41
N LEU A 191 -34.64 3.75 -31.79
CA LEU A 191 -33.83 4.94 -32.07
C LEU A 191 -33.11 5.50 -30.84
N ILE A 192 -33.55 5.13 -29.63
CA ILE A 192 -32.89 5.50 -28.37
C ILE A 192 -32.56 4.19 -27.65
N THR A 193 -31.27 3.96 -27.37
CA THR A 193 -30.80 2.78 -26.62
C THR A 193 -29.79 3.17 -25.56
N THR A 194 -29.85 2.51 -24.42
CA THR A 194 -28.89 2.66 -23.33
C THR A 194 -28.00 1.44 -23.24
N LEU A 195 -26.69 1.63 -23.16
CA LEU A 195 -25.72 0.56 -22.91
C LEU A 195 -24.87 0.88 -21.69
N ASP A 196 -24.59 -0.15 -20.89
CA ASP A 196 -23.75 -0.05 -19.70
C ASP A 196 -22.32 -0.53 -20.03
N PHE A 197 -21.34 0.24 -19.58
CA PHE A 197 -19.91 0.00 -19.68
C PHE A 197 -19.29 -0.04 -18.30
N VAL A 198 -18.12 -0.65 -18.18
CA VAL A 198 -17.36 -0.74 -16.94
C VAL A 198 -15.89 -0.38 -17.16
N GLN A 199 -15.30 0.35 -16.22
CA GLN A 199 -13.84 0.46 -16.12
C GLN A 199 -13.28 -0.82 -15.51
N THR A 200 -12.49 -1.56 -16.28
CA THR A 200 -12.01 -2.91 -15.90
C THR A 200 -11.16 -2.84 -14.62
N GLU A 201 -10.17 -1.95 -14.59
CA GLU A 201 -9.26 -1.73 -13.46
C GLU A 201 -9.40 -0.32 -12.86
N PRO A 202 -9.27 -0.15 -11.54
CA PRO A 202 -9.23 1.18 -10.93
C PRO A 202 -7.96 1.96 -11.30
N VAL A 203 -8.09 3.28 -11.48
CA VAL A 203 -6.95 4.19 -11.69
C VAL A 203 -6.00 4.12 -10.50
N SER A 204 -4.70 4.04 -10.80
CA SER A 204 -3.64 3.87 -9.82
C SER A 204 -2.35 4.56 -10.25
N ASP A 205 -1.25 4.31 -9.55
CA ASP A 205 0.07 4.80 -9.95
C ASP A 205 0.48 4.28 -11.34
N ILE A 206 0.00 3.09 -11.73
CA ILE A 206 0.37 2.39 -12.97
C ILE A 206 -0.74 2.42 -14.03
N VAL A 207 -2.01 2.44 -13.63
CA VAL A 207 -3.16 2.56 -14.57
C VAL A 207 -3.56 4.03 -14.66
N LYS A 208 -3.39 4.64 -15.83
CA LYS A 208 -3.68 6.07 -16.05
C LYS A 208 -5.11 6.29 -16.50
N GLU A 209 -5.71 7.38 -16.05
CA GLU A 209 -7.03 7.82 -16.51
C GLU A 209 -7.03 8.06 -18.03
N THR A 210 -8.13 7.70 -18.68
CA THR A 210 -8.28 7.78 -20.13
C THR A 210 -9.67 8.29 -20.50
N SER A 211 -9.76 9.12 -21.53
CA SER A 211 -11.03 9.58 -22.11
C SER A 211 -11.32 8.79 -23.38
N TYR A 212 -12.56 8.35 -23.56
CA TYR A 212 -13.00 7.58 -24.73
C TYR A 212 -14.19 8.24 -25.40
N ARG A 213 -14.18 8.28 -26.74
CA ARG A 213 -15.34 8.60 -27.57
C ARG A 213 -16.02 7.31 -28.00
N VAL A 214 -17.29 7.15 -27.64
CA VAL A 214 -18.07 5.94 -27.91
C VAL A 214 -19.29 6.29 -28.75
N TYR A 215 -19.46 5.61 -29.89
CA TYR A 215 -20.56 5.85 -30.83
C TYR A 215 -20.75 4.65 -31.76
N PHE A 216 -21.83 4.70 -32.55
CA PHE A 216 -22.11 3.71 -33.58
C PHE A 216 -21.71 4.20 -34.97
N ILE A 217 -21.20 3.29 -35.79
CA ILE A 217 -20.87 3.51 -37.20
C ILE A 217 -21.46 2.43 -38.10
N SER A 218 -21.67 2.76 -39.39
CA SER A 218 -21.87 1.77 -40.45
C SER A 218 -20.54 1.17 -40.95
N ASP A 219 -20.63 0.16 -41.80
CA ASP A 219 -19.48 -0.42 -42.53
C ASP A 219 -18.66 0.61 -43.32
N ASN A 220 -19.31 1.66 -43.83
CA ASN A 220 -18.70 2.76 -44.56
C ASN A 220 -18.19 3.89 -43.64
N ASN A 221 -18.04 3.63 -42.33
CA ASN A 221 -17.60 4.58 -41.30
C ASN A 221 -18.50 5.81 -41.12
N GLU A 222 -19.75 5.76 -41.58
CA GLU A 222 -20.71 6.84 -41.28
C GLU A 222 -21.10 6.76 -39.80
N LYS A 223 -20.88 7.82 -39.01
CA LYS A 223 -21.44 7.92 -37.65
C LYS A 223 -22.96 7.92 -37.72
N ILE A 224 -23.60 6.94 -37.07
CA ILE A 224 -25.06 6.75 -37.08
C ILE A 224 -25.75 7.11 -35.76
N SER A 225 -24.99 7.42 -34.71
CA SER A 225 -25.50 7.89 -33.41
C SER A 225 -24.85 9.20 -32.99
N ASN A 226 -25.34 9.79 -31.88
CA ASN A 226 -24.53 10.76 -31.13
C ASN A 226 -23.26 10.10 -30.56
N GLU A 227 -22.30 10.95 -30.20
CA GLU A 227 -21.06 10.58 -29.54
C GLU A 227 -21.21 10.75 -28.02
N ASN A 228 -20.77 9.74 -27.26
CA ASN A 228 -20.65 9.80 -25.81
C ASN A 228 -19.17 9.91 -25.44
N ILE A 229 -18.85 10.77 -24.48
CA ILE A 229 -17.52 10.86 -23.89
C ILE A 229 -17.54 10.14 -22.54
N VAL A 230 -16.61 9.20 -22.35
CA VAL A 230 -16.43 8.44 -21.11
C VAL A 230 -15.07 8.76 -20.53
N ILE A 231 -15.05 9.28 -19.30
CA ILE A 231 -13.82 9.52 -18.56
C ILE A 231 -13.61 8.35 -17.59
N ALA A 232 -12.67 7.46 -17.94
CA ALA A 232 -12.25 6.33 -17.13
C ALA A 232 -11.27 6.78 -16.03
N ASP A 233 -11.78 7.48 -15.00
CA ASP A 233 -11.01 8.08 -13.91
C ASP A 233 -11.25 7.43 -12.53
N LYS A 234 -12.04 6.35 -12.47
CA LYS A 234 -12.55 5.81 -11.20
C LYS A 234 -11.45 5.06 -10.45
N LYS A 235 -11.28 5.36 -9.16
CA LYS A 235 -10.24 4.77 -8.28
C LYS A 235 -10.77 3.72 -7.30
N ASP A 236 -12.09 3.61 -7.17
CA ASP A 236 -12.72 2.70 -6.20
C ASP A 236 -12.47 1.24 -6.62
N LYS A 237 -12.23 0.34 -5.66
CA LYS A 237 -12.00 -1.09 -5.90
C LYS A 237 -13.29 -1.83 -6.25
N ASP A 238 -14.45 -1.32 -5.84
CA ASP A 238 -15.75 -1.87 -6.19
C ASP A 238 -16.10 -1.59 -7.65
N THR A 239 -16.26 -2.66 -8.43
CA THR A 239 -16.60 -2.61 -9.86
C THR A 239 -17.93 -1.90 -10.13
N THR A 240 -18.91 -2.00 -9.22
CA THR A 240 -20.24 -1.38 -9.41
C THR A 240 -20.16 0.15 -9.43
N LYS A 241 -19.18 0.72 -8.73
CA LYS A 241 -18.89 2.17 -8.71
C LYS A 241 -18.03 2.63 -9.88
N ARG A 242 -17.62 1.71 -10.74
CA ARG A 242 -16.86 1.96 -11.98
C ARG A 242 -17.70 1.75 -13.24
N MET A 243 -19.02 1.80 -13.10
CA MET A 243 -19.98 1.64 -14.19
C MET A 243 -20.31 2.98 -14.84
N PHE A 244 -20.48 2.96 -16.17
CA PHE A 244 -20.93 4.09 -16.98
C PHE A 244 -22.17 3.70 -17.76
N ARG A 245 -23.21 4.51 -17.69
CA ARG A 245 -24.46 4.31 -18.45
C ARG A 245 -24.55 5.31 -19.58
N LEU A 246 -24.44 4.83 -20.82
CA LEU A 246 -24.37 5.67 -22.01
C LEU A 246 -25.68 5.61 -22.80
N HIS A 247 -26.13 6.77 -23.27
CA HIS A 247 -27.36 6.91 -24.05
C HIS A 247 -27.02 7.22 -25.50
N PHE A 248 -27.57 6.41 -26.40
CA PHE A 248 -27.36 6.53 -27.84
C PHE A 248 -28.68 6.86 -28.53
N ASN A 249 -28.67 7.97 -29.25
CA ASN A 249 -29.70 8.45 -30.14
C ASN A 249 -29.22 8.23 -31.57
N PHE A 250 -29.92 7.35 -32.29
CA PHE A 250 -29.62 7.02 -33.67
C PHE A 250 -30.24 8.03 -34.62
N LYS A 251 -29.57 8.27 -35.75
CA LYS A 251 -30.14 9.05 -36.86
C LYS A 251 -31.47 8.41 -37.29
N ASN A 252 -32.50 9.23 -37.48
CA ASN A 252 -33.79 8.75 -37.96
C ASN A 252 -33.72 8.48 -39.48
N LYS A 253 -33.33 7.26 -39.85
CA LYS A 253 -33.27 6.78 -41.24
C LYS A 253 -33.63 5.29 -41.31
N LYS A 254 -33.90 4.81 -42.52
CA LYS A 254 -34.08 3.37 -42.77
C LYS A 254 -32.72 2.66 -42.63
N TYR A 255 -32.65 1.66 -41.77
CA TYR A 255 -31.47 0.81 -41.59
C TYR A 255 -31.64 -0.51 -42.37
N ASP A 256 -30.56 -0.99 -42.96
CA ASP A 256 -30.54 -2.21 -43.76
C ASP A 256 -30.01 -3.36 -42.92
N LYS A 257 -30.85 -4.37 -42.66
CA LYS A 257 -30.48 -5.53 -41.82
C LYS A 257 -29.38 -6.40 -42.44
N SER A 258 -29.12 -6.26 -43.74
CA SER A 258 -28.04 -6.96 -44.43
C SER A 258 -26.69 -6.26 -44.31
N GLN A 259 -26.68 -4.98 -43.91
CA GLN A 259 -25.46 -4.23 -43.66
C GLN A 259 -24.93 -4.46 -42.25
N LYS A 260 -23.61 -4.33 -42.09
CA LYS A 260 -22.95 -4.42 -40.80
C LYS A 260 -22.89 -3.05 -40.14
N TYR A 261 -23.14 -3.03 -38.84
CA TYR A 261 -22.99 -1.86 -38.00
C TYR A 261 -22.13 -2.20 -36.80
N TYR A 262 -21.47 -1.19 -36.24
CA TYR A 262 -20.51 -1.38 -35.17
C TYR A 262 -20.73 -0.35 -34.07
N LEU A 263 -20.69 -0.82 -32.83
CA LEU A 263 -20.35 0.01 -31.68
C LEU A 263 -18.83 0.09 -31.61
N VAL A 264 -18.31 1.31 -31.54
CA VAL A 264 -16.86 1.57 -31.49
C VAL A 264 -16.52 2.48 -30.32
N ALA A 265 -15.33 2.28 -29.74
CA ALA A 265 -14.73 3.20 -28.80
C ALA A 265 -13.32 3.58 -29.27
N TYR A 266 -13.03 4.88 -29.28
CA TYR A 266 -11.72 5.44 -29.60
C TYR A 266 -11.14 6.13 -28.38
N ASP A 267 -9.84 5.95 -28.14
CA ASP A 267 -9.05 6.82 -27.27
C ASP A 267 -9.18 8.26 -27.81
N ASP A 268 -9.72 9.15 -26.98
CA ASP A 268 -10.02 10.52 -27.38
C ASP A 268 -8.75 11.32 -27.76
N LYS A 269 -7.62 10.99 -27.14
CA LYS A 269 -6.35 11.70 -27.32
C LYS A 269 -5.57 11.21 -28.54
N ASN A 270 -5.55 9.89 -28.76
CA ASN A 270 -4.68 9.26 -29.76
C ASN A 270 -5.44 8.75 -30.99
N ASP A 271 -6.78 8.80 -30.97
CA ASP A 271 -7.67 8.29 -32.03
C ASP A 271 -7.46 6.80 -32.33
N ILE A 272 -7.05 6.04 -31.31
CA ILE A 272 -6.84 4.59 -31.40
C ILE A 272 -8.16 3.89 -31.10
N GLU A 273 -8.61 3.03 -32.00
CA GLU A 273 -9.76 2.15 -31.76
C GLU A 273 -9.40 1.09 -30.71
N VAL A 274 -10.12 1.07 -29.60
CA VAL A 274 -9.89 0.13 -28.48
C VAL A 274 -11.01 -0.91 -28.34
N LEU A 275 -12.16 -0.65 -28.96
CA LEU A 275 -13.30 -1.55 -28.96
C LEU A 275 -14.03 -1.46 -30.30
N ARG A 276 -14.36 -2.63 -30.85
CA ARG A 276 -15.28 -2.78 -31.98
C ARG A 276 -16.17 -3.99 -31.73
N HIS A 277 -17.47 -3.75 -31.74
CA HIS A 277 -18.47 -4.79 -31.52
C HIS A 277 -19.54 -4.72 -32.59
N GLU A 278 -19.75 -5.81 -33.33
CA GLU A 278 -20.74 -5.89 -34.41
C GLU A 278 -22.16 -5.94 -33.83
N ILE A 279 -23.05 -5.15 -34.42
CA ILE A 279 -24.42 -4.95 -33.98
C ILE A 279 -25.37 -5.04 -35.18
N ILE A 280 -26.48 -5.74 -34.99
CA ILE A 280 -27.59 -5.79 -35.95
C ILE A 280 -28.52 -4.61 -35.69
N MET A 281 -28.75 -3.77 -36.70
CA MET A 281 -29.74 -2.69 -36.64
C MET A 281 -31.08 -3.20 -37.17
N ASP A 282 -32.09 -3.23 -36.31
CA ASP A 282 -33.44 -3.73 -36.58
C ASP A 282 -34.49 -2.70 -36.09
N ILE A 283 -34.28 -1.44 -36.47
CA ILE A 283 -35.14 -0.32 -36.06
C ILE A 283 -36.32 -0.23 -37.03
N ALA A 284 -37.54 -0.28 -36.49
CA ALA A 284 -38.75 -0.06 -37.27
C ALA A 284 -38.83 1.41 -37.71
N PHE A 285 -39.01 1.65 -39.02
CA PHE A 285 -39.17 2.99 -39.60
C PHE A 285 -40.67 3.34 -39.66
N ALA A 286 -41.03 4.58 -39.30
CA ALA A 286 -42.43 4.98 -39.06
C ALA A 286 -43.25 5.36 -40.30
N ASP A 287 -42.72 5.23 -41.52
CA ASP A 287 -43.43 5.62 -42.76
C ASP A 287 -44.52 4.62 -43.23
N ASP A 288 -44.81 3.56 -42.46
CA ASP A 288 -45.81 2.54 -42.83
C ASP A 288 -47.24 2.86 -42.34
N PHE A 289 -47.49 4.06 -41.81
CA PHE A 289 -48.85 4.56 -41.55
C PHE A 289 -49.35 5.46 -42.69
N GLY A 290 -49.51 4.86 -43.87
CA GLY A 290 -50.36 5.40 -44.92
C GLY A 290 -51.82 5.35 -44.49
N PHE A 291 -52.35 6.44 -43.94
CA PHE A 291 -53.80 6.64 -43.86
C PHE A 291 -54.33 6.87 -45.28
N PHE A 292 -55.30 6.07 -45.70
CA PHE A 292 -56.06 6.28 -46.92
C PHE A 292 -56.69 7.70 -46.91
N GLY A 293 -56.45 8.45 -47.98
CA GLY A 293 -57.11 9.70 -48.34
C GLY A 293 -57.01 9.91 -49.84
#